data_AF-A0A316QG27-F1
#
_entry.id   AF-A0A316QG27-F1
#
_cell.length_a   1.000
_cell.length_b   1.000
_cell.length_c   1.000
_cell.angle_alpha   90.00
_cell.angle_beta   90.00
_cell.angle_gamma   90.00
#
_symmetry.space_group_name_H-M   'P 1'
#
loop_
_entity.id
_entity.type
_entity.pdbx_description
1 polymer ?
#
loop_
_entity_poly.entity_id
_entity_poly.type
_entity_poly.pdbx_seq_one_letter_code
_entity_poly.pdbx_strand_id
1 'polypeptide(L)'
;MYNIIINNINDKYDYNELIKIFLKPAEYRLFTKNEYEGPQDDDDVVIEFNNEEFDDKNQIKRELYRGLSSITKSAPPWGILTGVRPVKLTRELFEKYGSREKVSDKLTDFYLLSEEKANLLMDIFEYQNEILGAADENSTGLYIGIPFCPTRCLYCSFTSNQQGNEEIEKYLDALIDEIEFAGEAMKHSGKYIESVYIGGGTPTTLNEKQLDLLLNTVEKAFDLSKVKEFTVEAGRPDTITAEKLKVISGHGIKRISINPQTMKDETLKIIGRSHSVDDIRNAFKTASDTDSFIINADIIAGLPGETPKDFENTLNEIISLNPPNITVHTLAVKKASRLIENDADYHYRQAETVKKMLLLSKKAMRDAGYRPYYLYRQKHMAGAMENVGYCKDDTPCIYNIRIMDENQSILSLGAGAISKKYYPKENRLERVPNVSNYQIYIERIQEMKERKNKKFFKEV
;
A
#
# COMPACT_ATOMS: atom_id res chain seq x y z
N MET A 1 -24.64 21.53 14.62
CA MET A 1 -24.00 20.47 13.80
C MET A 1 -24.20 20.80 12.33
N TYR A 2 -23.39 20.32 11.38
CA TYR A 2 -23.74 20.46 9.94
C TYR A 2 -24.66 19.32 9.49
N ASN A 3 -25.88 19.62 9.09
CA ASN A 3 -26.78 18.65 8.46
C ASN A 3 -26.60 18.74 6.93
N ILE A 4 -25.78 17.84 6.38
CA ILE A 4 -25.46 17.80 4.96
C ILE A 4 -26.47 16.90 4.26
N ILE A 5 -27.18 17.46 3.28
CA ILE A 5 -28.17 16.75 2.49
C ILE A 5 -27.64 16.68 1.06
N ILE A 6 -27.66 15.48 0.48
CA ILE A 6 -27.33 15.29 -0.94
C ILE A 6 -28.57 14.78 -1.65
N ASN A 7 -29.05 15.57 -2.61
CA ASN A 7 -30.22 15.28 -3.40
C ASN A 7 -29.90 14.25 -4.51
N ASN A 8 -30.92 13.50 -4.98
CA ASN A 8 -30.83 12.51 -6.06
C ASN A 8 -29.66 11.50 -5.95
N ILE A 9 -29.45 10.89 -4.77
CA ILE A 9 -28.46 9.82 -4.60
C ILE A 9 -29.06 8.59 -3.90
N ASN A 10 -28.62 7.41 -4.32
CA ASN A 10 -29.00 6.13 -3.71
C ASN A 10 -27.96 5.59 -2.72
N ASP A 11 -26.70 6.03 -2.85
CA ASP A 11 -25.59 5.59 -2.00
C ASP A 11 -24.81 6.80 -1.50
N LYS A 12 -24.69 6.90 -0.17
CA LYS A 12 -23.98 7.97 0.54
C LYS A 12 -22.48 7.71 0.67
N TYR A 13 -22.01 6.48 0.43
CA TYR A 13 -20.68 6.04 0.84
C TYR A 13 -19.55 6.88 0.23
N ASP A 14 -19.53 7.02 -1.09
CA ASP A 14 -18.46 7.75 -1.79
C ASP A 14 -18.41 9.24 -1.42
N TYR A 15 -19.58 9.85 -1.17
CA TYR A 15 -19.69 11.25 -0.77
C TYR A 15 -19.29 11.46 0.68
N ASN A 16 -19.65 10.52 1.55
CA ASN A 16 -19.25 10.52 2.94
C ASN A 16 -17.72 10.47 3.08
N GLU A 17 -17.04 9.67 2.26
CA GLU A 17 -15.57 9.62 2.26
C GLU A 17 -14.93 10.95 1.83
N LEU A 18 -15.58 11.72 0.95
CA LEU A 18 -15.11 13.06 0.57
C LEU A 18 -15.36 14.08 1.68
N ILE A 19 -16.56 14.06 2.29
CA ILE A 19 -16.91 14.97 3.39
C ILE A 19 -15.94 14.82 4.56
N LYS A 20 -15.55 13.58 4.89
CA LYS A 20 -14.55 13.29 5.95
C LYS A 20 -13.20 13.95 5.73
N ILE A 21 -12.87 14.38 4.51
CA ILE A 21 -11.62 15.10 4.26
C ILE A 21 -11.71 16.54 4.79
N PHE A 22 -12.92 17.10 4.86
CA PHE A 22 -13.19 18.47 5.29
C PHE A 22 -13.66 18.56 6.74
N LEU A 23 -14.49 17.62 7.18
CA LEU A 23 -15.19 17.65 8.47
C LEU A 23 -15.00 16.33 9.20
N LYS A 24 -14.80 16.40 10.52
CA LYS A 24 -14.76 15.23 11.39
C LYS A 24 -16.16 14.63 11.54
N PRO A 25 -16.28 13.32 11.83
CA PRO A 25 -17.58 12.67 12.00
C PRO A 25 -18.47 13.29 13.09
N ALA A 26 -17.88 13.98 14.08
CA ALA A 26 -18.62 14.69 15.13
C ALA A 26 -19.12 16.09 14.71
N GLU A 27 -18.74 16.57 13.52
CA GLU A 27 -19.09 17.92 13.03
C GLU A 27 -20.25 17.90 12.04
N TYR A 28 -20.62 16.74 11.48
CA TYR A 28 -21.71 16.63 10.51
C TYR A 28 -22.56 15.37 10.64
N ARG A 29 -23.80 15.45 10.14
CA ARG A 29 -24.69 14.34 9.82
C ARG A 29 -24.98 14.35 8.31
N LEU A 30 -25.04 13.18 7.68
CA LEU A 30 -25.24 13.05 6.22
C LEU A 30 -26.56 12.34 5.89
N PHE A 31 -27.39 13.02 5.12
CA PHE A 31 -28.73 12.58 4.73
C PHE A 31 -28.88 12.57 3.21
N THR A 32 -29.71 11.66 2.72
CA THR A 32 -30.41 11.85 1.44
C THR A 32 -31.66 12.71 1.67
N LYS A 33 -32.20 13.30 0.59
CA LYS A 33 -33.42 14.13 0.66
C LYS A 33 -34.57 13.46 1.41
N ASN A 34 -34.76 12.15 1.21
CA ASN A 34 -35.86 11.40 1.80
C ASN A 34 -35.63 11.00 3.26
N GLU A 35 -34.38 11.07 3.74
CA GLU A 35 -34.03 10.74 5.13
C GLU A 35 -34.03 11.96 6.06
N TYR A 36 -34.06 13.18 5.51
CA TYR A 36 -33.96 14.39 6.31
C TYR A 36 -35.34 14.83 6.81
N GLU A 37 -35.55 14.75 8.11
CA GLU A 37 -36.82 15.09 8.78
C GLU A 37 -36.84 16.53 9.36
N GLY A 38 -35.76 17.29 9.17
CA GLY A 38 -35.57 18.62 9.74
C GLY A 38 -34.38 18.70 10.71
N PRO A 39 -34.03 19.92 11.18
CA PRO A 39 -32.96 20.10 12.15
C PRO A 39 -33.31 19.43 13.48
N GLN A 40 -32.32 18.82 14.13
CA GLN A 40 -32.52 18.15 15.43
C GLN A 40 -32.35 19.12 16.60
N ASP A 41 -31.54 20.16 16.39
CA ASP A 41 -31.20 21.20 17.36
C ASP A 41 -31.29 22.59 16.69
N ASP A 42 -31.62 23.65 17.44
CA ASP A 42 -31.78 25.01 16.89
C ASP A 42 -30.49 25.57 16.25
N ASP A 43 -29.33 25.10 16.70
CA ASP A 43 -28.00 25.50 16.21
C ASP A 43 -27.50 24.65 15.01
N ASP A 44 -28.35 23.77 14.47
CA ASP A 44 -28.00 22.97 13.29
C ASP A 44 -27.98 23.81 12.01
N VAL A 45 -26.87 23.71 11.28
CA VAL A 45 -26.68 24.38 9.98
C VAL A 45 -27.01 23.38 8.88
N VAL A 46 -28.05 23.65 8.11
CA VAL A 46 -28.49 22.81 6.99
C VAL A 46 -27.78 23.24 5.71
N ILE A 47 -27.17 22.28 5.01
CA ILE A 47 -26.50 22.52 3.73
C ILE A 47 -26.98 21.47 2.74
N GLU A 48 -27.56 21.94 1.64
CA GLU A 48 -28.04 21.09 0.56
C GLU A 48 -27.08 21.13 -0.63
N PHE A 49 -26.78 19.94 -1.16
CA PHE A 49 -25.98 19.73 -2.36
C PHE A 49 -26.77 18.94 -3.41
N ASN A 50 -26.34 19.06 -4.67
CA ASN A 50 -26.96 18.43 -5.83
C ASN A 50 -28.40 18.93 -6.07
N ASN A 51 -28.66 20.21 -5.86
CA ASN A 51 -30.00 20.80 -6.06
C ASN A 51 -30.47 20.75 -7.51
N GLU A 52 -29.54 20.64 -8.47
CA GLU A 52 -29.82 20.41 -9.89
C GLU A 52 -30.05 18.93 -10.23
N GLU A 53 -30.04 18.05 -9.23
CA GLU A 53 -30.34 16.61 -9.33
C GLU A 53 -29.51 15.86 -10.38
N PHE A 54 -28.21 16.15 -10.45
CA PHE A 54 -27.28 15.44 -11.34
C PHE A 54 -27.21 13.94 -11.01
N ASP A 55 -27.00 13.11 -12.04
CA ASP A 55 -26.71 11.69 -11.89
C ASP A 55 -25.20 11.37 -11.91
N ASP A 56 -24.35 12.26 -12.45
CA ASP A 56 -22.90 12.06 -12.49
C ASP A 56 -22.28 12.21 -11.09
N LYS A 57 -21.82 11.09 -10.53
CA LYS A 57 -21.13 11.05 -9.24
C LYS A 57 -19.98 12.07 -9.14
N ASN A 58 -19.20 12.27 -10.20
CA ASN A 58 -18.07 13.20 -10.15
C ASN A 58 -18.52 14.66 -10.16
N GLN A 59 -19.64 14.97 -10.81
CA GLN A 59 -20.26 16.30 -10.77
C GLN A 59 -20.72 16.64 -9.35
N ILE A 60 -21.42 15.73 -8.69
CA ILE A 60 -21.84 15.88 -7.30
C ILE A 60 -20.62 16.05 -6.38
N LYS A 61 -19.57 15.25 -6.58
CA LYS A 61 -18.33 15.38 -5.79
C LYS A 61 -17.63 16.74 -5.99
N ARG A 62 -17.64 17.31 -7.20
CA ARG A 62 -17.08 18.66 -7.44
C ARG A 62 -17.88 19.73 -6.71
N GLU A 63 -19.21 19.63 -6.70
CA GLU A 63 -20.08 20.55 -5.97
C GLU A 63 -19.80 20.48 -4.46
N LEU A 64 -19.76 19.26 -3.91
CA LEU A 64 -19.39 19.01 -2.52
C LEU A 64 -18.02 19.59 -2.18
N TYR A 65 -17.00 19.29 -2.99
CA TYR A 65 -15.64 19.79 -2.76
C TYR A 65 -15.61 21.32 -2.72
N ARG A 66 -16.24 22.01 -3.69
CA ARG A 66 -16.25 23.47 -3.74
C ARG A 66 -17.02 24.10 -2.58
N GLY A 67 -18.20 23.57 -2.26
CA GLY A 67 -18.99 24.08 -1.15
C GLY A 67 -18.30 23.88 0.20
N LEU A 68 -17.82 22.66 0.47
CA LEU A 68 -17.09 22.37 1.72
C LEU A 68 -15.76 23.13 1.79
N SER A 69 -15.07 23.35 0.67
CA SER A 69 -13.88 24.22 0.66
C SER A 69 -14.21 25.65 1.07
N SER A 70 -15.35 26.18 0.59
CA SER A 70 -15.82 27.52 0.96
C SER A 70 -16.20 27.62 2.44
N ILE A 71 -16.87 26.59 2.98
CA ILE A 71 -17.31 26.53 4.38
C ILE A 71 -16.11 26.41 5.33
N THR A 72 -15.22 25.45 5.06
CA THR A 72 -14.09 25.12 5.94
C THR A 72 -12.86 25.98 5.69
N LYS A 73 -12.85 26.81 4.63
CA LYS A 73 -11.69 27.59 4.16
C LYS A 73 -10.46 26.70 3.91
N SER A 74 -10.69 25.47 3.48
CA SER A 74 -9.66 24.47 3.18
C SER A 74 -9.75 24.01 1.73
N ALA A 75 -8.62 23.68 1.10
CA ALA A 75 -8.56 23.11 -0.24
C ALA A 75 -7.67 21.85 -0.23
N PRO A 76 -8.23 20.67 0.10
CA PRO A 76 -7.48 19.43 0.14
C PRO A 76 -6.81 19.11 -1.21
N PRO A 77 -5.49 18.80 -1.25
CA PRO A 77 -4.71 18.83 -2.49
C PRO A 77 -5.05 17.73 -3.50
N TRP A 78 -5.81 16.72 -3.08
CA TRP A 78 -6.24 15.58 -3.88
C TRP A 78 -7.62 15.76 -4.54
N GLY A 79 -8.25 16.92 -4.36
CA GLY A 79 -9.51 17.23 -5.02
C GLY A 79 -10.63 16.25 -4.67
N ILE A 80 -11.35 15.79 -5.69
CA ILE A 80 -12.46 14.83 -5.54
C ILE A 80 -12.00 13.37 -5.48
N LEU A 81 -10.69 13.10 -5.58
CA LEU A 81 -10.19 11.72 -5.53
C LEU A 81 -10.25 11.20 -4.09
N THR A 82 -11.09 10.20 -3.87
CA THR A 82 -11.17 9.41 -2.63
C THR A 82 -10.62 7.99 -2.80
N GLY A 83 -10.21 7.64 -4.03
CA GLY A 83 -9.70 6.33 -4.42
C GLY A 83 -8.25 6.07 -4.00
N VAL A 84 -7.87 4.80 -4.08
CA VAL A 84 -6.60 4.26 -3.60
C VAL A 84 -5.49 4.35 -4.67
N ARG A 85 -5.84 4.38 -5.96
CA ARG A 85 -4.92 4.21 -7.11
C ARG A 85 -4.92 5.39 -8.09
N PRO A 86 -4.36 6.54 -7.75
CA PRO A 86 -4.41 7.72 -8.62
C PRO A 86 -3.48 7.61 -9.85
N VAL A 87 -2.41 6.80 -9.82
CA VAL A 87 -1.54 6.58 -10.99
C VAL A 87 -2.24 5.76 -12.07
N LYS A 88 -3.05 4.76 -11.70
CA LYS A 88 -3.94 4.04 -12.63
C LYS A 88 -4.86 5.00 -13.40
N LEU A 89 -5.52 5.92 -12.68
CA LEU A 89 -6.35 6.95 -13.31
C LEU A 89 -5.53 7.80 -14.30
N THR A 90 -4.31 8.18 -13.91
CA THR A 90 -3.42 8.99 -14.76
C THR A 90 -3.09 8.27 -16.06
N ARG A 91 -2.81 6.96 -16.00
CA ARG A 91 -2.60 6.10 -17.17
C ARG A 91 -3.84 6.07 -18.09
N GLU A 92 -5.02 5.83 -17.53
CA GLU A 92 -6.29 5.80 -18.29
C GLU A 92 -6.58 7.14 -18.98
N LEU A 93 -6.28 8.26 -18.30
CA LEU A 93 -6.39 9.60 -18.88
C LEU A 93 -5.36 9.78 -20.00
N PHE A 94 -4.12 9.33 -19.82
CA PHE A 94 -3.09 9.45 -20.83
C PHE A 94 -3.39 8.62 -22.08
N GLU A 95 -3.87 7.39 -21.92
CA GLU A 95 -4.35 6.54 -23.02
C GLU A 95 -5.48 7.20 -23.81
N LYS A 96 -6.33 7.98 -23.13
CA LYS A 96 -7.45 8.70 -23.76
C LYS A 96 -7.05 10.01 -24.45
N TYR A 97 -6.17 10.80 -23.84
CA TYR A 97 -5.88 12.17 -24.30
C TYR A 97 -4.51 12.35 -24.96
N GLY A 98 -3.57 11.42 -24.72
CA GLY A 98 -2.27 11.31 -25.40
C GLY A 98 -1.27 12.44 -25.13
N SER A 99 -1.50 13.30 -24.13
CA SER A 99 -0.61 14.42 -23.81
C SER A 99 -0.59 14.72 -22.32
N ARG A 100 0.62 15.02 -21.79
CA ARG A 100 0.83 15.48 -20.41
C ARG A 100 -0.05 16.69 -20.08
N GLU A 101 -0.07 17.69 -20.95
CA GLU A 101 -0.86 18.93 -20.75
C GLU A 101 -2.35 18.61 -20.55
N LYS A 102 -2.95 17.87 -21.48
CA LYS A 102 -4.37 17.50 -21.42
C LYS A 102 -4.72 16.66 -20.19
N VAL A 103 -3.82 15.76 -19.78
CA VAL A 103 -4.03 14.95 -18.58
C VAL A 103 -3.92 15.81 -17.33
N SER A 104 -2.92 16.69 -17.24
CA SER A 104 -2.77 17.65 -16.16
C SER A 104 -4.00 18.54 -16.02
N ASP A 105 -4.49 19.13 -17.12
CA ASP A 105 -5.73 19.93 -17.12
C ASP A 105 -6.92 19.12 -16.64
N LYS A 106 -7.00 17.83 -17.03
CA LYS A 106 -8.09 16.97 -16.55
C LYS A 106 -7.98 16.69 -15.06
N LEU A 107 -6.77 16.47 -14.55
CA LEU A 107 -6.51 16.25 -13.13
C LEU A 107 -6.83 17.52 -12.31
N THR A 108 -6.45 18.71 -12.77
CA THR A 108 -6.68 19.98 -12.07
C THR A 108 -8.11 20.46 -12.20
N ASP A 109 -8.70 20.43 -13.39
CA ASP A 109 -9.97 21.12 -13.64
C ASP A 109 -11.18 20.23 -13.38
N PHE A 110 -11.08 18.96 -13.77
CA PHE A 110 -12.18 18.00 -13.60
C PHE A 110 -12.10 17.25 -12.27
N TYR A 111 -10.90 16.87 -11.84
CA TYR A 111 -10.71 16.18 -10.56
C TYR A 111 -10.32 17.11 -9.41
N LEU A 112 -10.08 18.40 -9.67
CA LEU A 112 -9.79 19.43 -8.64
C LEU A 112 -8.51 19.16 -7.85
N LEU A 113 -7.54 18.43 -8.43
CA LEU A 113 -6.23 18.26 -7.81
C LEU A 113 -5.48 19.59 -7.81
N SER A 114 -4.68 19.81 -6.78
CA SER A 114 -3.63 20.83 -6.84
C SER A 114 -2.62 20.50 -7.95
N GLU A 115 -2.04 21.54 -8.55
CA GLU A 115 -0.98 21.39 -9.57
C GLU A 115 0.17 20.50 -9.08
N GLU A 116 0.53 20.63 -7.81
CA GLU A 116 1.58 19.82 -7.20
C GLU A 116 1.28 18.31 -7.29
N LYS A 117 0.03 17.90 -7.02
CA LYS A 117 -0.36 16.48 -7.07
C LYS A 117 -0.55 16.01 -8.51
N ALA A 118 -1.07 16.86 -9.39
CA ALA A 118 -1.15 16.53 -10.81
C ALA A 118 0.24 16.27 -11.42
N ASN A 119 1.21 17.14 -11.12
CA ASN A 119 2.61 16.96 -11.54
C ASN A 119 3.22 15.68 -10.94
N LEU A 120 3.04 15.42 -9.64
CA LEU A 120 3.54 14.20 -9.01
C LEU A 120 3.00 12.94 -9.69
N LEU A 121 1.71 12.91 -10.05
CA LEU A 121 1.12 11.78 -10.75
C LEU A 121 1.69 11.61 -12.16
N MET A 122 1.84 12.71 -12.91
CA MET A 122 2.42 12.68 -14.25
C MET A 122 3.88 12.21 -14.23
N ASP A 123 4.69 12.73 -13.31
CA ASP A 123 6.10 12.36 -13.17
C ASP A 123 6.25 10.85 -12.86
N ILE A 124 5.44 10.33 -11.94
CA ILE A 124 5.42 8.90 -11.62
C ILE A 124 4.96 8.08 -12.83
N PHE A 125 3.87 8.47 -13.49
CA PHE A 125 3.33 7.75 -14.64
C PHE A 125 4.34 7.69 -15.80
N GLU A 126 4.94 8.82 -16.16
CA GLU A 126 5.93 8.90 -17.24
C GLU A 126 7.14 8.03 -16.93
N TYR A 127 7.65 8.10 -15.69
CA TYR A 127 8.74 7.26 -15.24
C TYR A 127 8.41 5.76 -15.31
N GLN A 128 7.22 5.35 -14.86
CA GLN A 128 6.79 3.95 -14.95
C GLN A 128 6.65 3.50 -16.41
N ASN A 129 6.14 4.37 -17.28
CA ASN A 129 5.99 4.08 -18.69
C ASN A 129 7.34 3.93 -19.40
N GLU A 130 8.32 4.76 -19.03
CA GLU A 130 9.69 4.68 -19.54
C GLU A 130 10.40 3.38 -19.12
N ILE A 131 10.34 3.02 -17.83
CA ILE A 131 11.11 1.88 -17.31
C ILE A 131 10.44 0.52 -17.54
N LEU A 132 9.11 0.45 -17.45
CA LEU A 132 8.38 -0.84 -17.49
C LEU A 132 7.35 -0.95 -18.60
N GLY A 133 6.83 0.18 -19.09
CA GLY A 133 5.70 0.19 -20.02
C GLY A 133 4.47 -0.55 -19.51
N ALA A 134 3.60 -0.94 -20.45
CA ALA A 134 2.45 -1.79 -20.16
C ALA A 134 2.91 -3.21 -19.76
N ALA A 135 2.15 -3.87 -18.89
CA ALA A 135 2.39 -5.28 -18.59
C ALA A 135 1.96 -6.13 -19.79
N ASP A 136 2.74 -7.16 -20.09
CA ASP A 136 2.34 -8.20 -21.04
C ASP A 136 1.11 -8.95 -20.50
N GLU A 137 0.15 -9.28 -21.36
CA GLU A 137 -1.12 -9.91 -20.96
C GLU A 137 -0.95 -11.27 -20.25
N ASN A 138 0.15 -11.98 -20.55
CA ASN A 138 0.50 -13.27 -19.98
C ASN A 138 1.46 -13.14 -18.79
N SER A 139 1.95 -11.93 -18.50
CA SER A 139 2.78 -11.69 -17.31
C SER A 139 1.96 -11.71 -16.03
N THR A 140 2.52 -12.29 -14.97
CA THR A 140 1.89 -12.38 -13.66
C THR A 140 2.91 -12.05 -12.56
N GLY A 141 2.50 -11.24 -11.59
CA GLY A 141 3.27 -11.08 -10.35
C GLY A 141 2.94 -12.22 -9.37
N LEU A 142 3.96 -12.78 -8.72
CA LEU A 142 3.80 -13.78 -7.65
C LEU A 142 4.00 -13.11 -6.29
N TYR A 143 3.01 -13.24 -5.42
CA TYR A 143 3.09 -12.83 -4.03
C TYR A 143 2.98 -14.05 -3.11
N ILE A 144 3.86 -14.14 -2.12
CA ILE A 144 3.81 -15.18 -1.08
C ILE A 144 3.76 -14.50 0.27
N GLY A 145 2.66 -14.70 1.00
CA GLY A 145 2.46 -14.11 2.31
C GLY A 145 2.96 -15.01 3.44
N ILE A 146 3.83 -14.51 4.30
CA ILE A 146 4.27 -15.15 5.55
C ILE A 146 3.60 -14.43 6.73
N PRO A 147 2.57 -15.01 7.38
CA PRO A 147 1.70 -14.28 8.32
C PRO A 147 2.24 -14.23 9.75
N PHE A 148 3.57 -14.25 9.94
CA PHE A 148 4.23 -14.32 11.24
C PHE A 148 5.11 -13.10 11.50
N CYS A 149 5.08 -12.59 12.73
CA CYS A 149 5.97 -11.53 13.22
C CYS A 149 6.38 -11.79 14.67
N PRO A 150 7.57 -11.31 15.10
CA PRO A 150 7.97 -11.37 16.52
C PRO A 150 7.00 -10.62 17.44
N THR A 151 6.52 -9.45 17.00
CA THR A 151 5.54 -8.63 17.72
C THR A 151 4.52 -8.03 16.75
N ARG A 152 3.34 -7.65 17.28
CA ARG A 152 2.33 -6.88 16.54
C ARG A 152 2.53 -5.39 16.75
N CYS A 153 2.85 -4.67 15.68
CA CYS A 153 3.03 -3.21 15.73
C CYS A 153 1.66 -2.50 15.89
N LEU A 154 1.66 -1.36 16.58
CA LEU A 154 0.47 -0.57 16.90
C LEU A 154 -0.37 -0.19 15.67
N TYR A 155 0.31 0.14 14.57
CA TYR A 155 -0.28 0.59 13.30
C TYR A 155 -0.51 -0.55 12.28
N CYS A 156 -0.06 -1.77 12.58
CA CYS A 156 -0.04 -2.85 11.59
C CYS A 156 -1.46 -3.31 11.25
N SER A 157 -1.72 -3.46 9.95
CA SER A 157 -2.97 -4.00 9.42
C SER A 157 -2.84 -5.38 8.79
N PHE A 158 -1.63 -5.92 8.75
CA PHE A 158 -1.36 -7.24 8.20
C PHE A 158 -1.62 -8.32 9.26
N THR A 159 -1.86 -9.54 8.80
CA THR A 159 -1.89 -10.72 9.65
C THR A 159 -0.50 -10.96 10.23
N SER A 160 -0.36 -10.79 11.55
CA SER A 160 0.92 -10.90 12.26
C SER A 160 0.76 -11.80 13.48
N ASN A 161 0.92 -13.10 13.28
CA ASN A 161 0.79 -14.10 14.35
C ASN A 161 2.15 -14.27 15.06
N GLN A 162 2.12 -14.36 16.39
CA GLN A 162 3.30 -14.67 17.22
C GLN A 162 3.24 -16.16 17.53
N GLN A 163 4.00 -16.97 16.82
CA GLN A 163 3.95 -18.44 16.93
C GLN A 163 5.34 -19.05 16.99
N GLY A 164 5.43 -20.23 17.60
CA GLY A 164 6.66 -21.01 17.69
C GLY A 164 6.96 -21.81 16.41
N ASN A 165 8.12 -22.46 16.39
CA ASN A 165 8.65 -23.14 15.20
C ASN A 165 7.72 -24.25 14.66
N GLU A 166 7.07 -25.01 15.55
CA GLU A 166 6.15 -26.10 15.17
C GLU A 166 4.94 -25.60 14.37
N GLU A 167 4.33 -24.49 14.80
CA GLU A 167 3.18 -23.88 14.11
C GLU A 167 3.59 -23.25 12.79
N ILE A 168 4.81 -22.70 12.72
CA ILE A 168 5.40 -22.18 11.48
C ILE A 168 5.63 -23.33 10.49
N GLU A 169 6.13 -24.48 10.93
CA GLU A 169 6.35 -25.67 10.09
C GLU A 169 5.03 -26.20 9.51
N LYS A 170 3.98 -26.35 10.34
CA LYS A 170 2.64 -26.75 9.85
C LYS A 170 2.10 -25.80 8.78
N TYR A 171 2.34 -24.50 8.95
CA TYR A 171 1.96 -23.51 7.95
C TYR A 171 2.78 -23.64 6.66
N LEU A 172 4.10 -23.84 6.78
CA LEU A 172 4.97 -24.02 5.63
C LEU A 172 4.61 -25.25 4.82
N ASP A 173 4.24 -26.36 5.45
CA ASP A 173 3.78 -27.57 4.75
C ASP A 173 2.55 -27.26 3.85
N ALA A 174 1.56 -26.55 4.40
CA ALA A 174 0.38 -26.14 3.63
C ALA A 174 0.72 -25.10 2.55
N LEU A 175 1.64 -24.19 2.81
CA LEU A 175 2.10 -23.21 1.82
C LEU A 175 2.86 -23.88 0.67
N ILE A 176 3.71 -24.87 0.96
CA ILE A 176 4.45 -25.65 -0.03
C ILE A 176 3.48 -26.41 -0.94
N ASP A 177 2.46 -27.08 -0.38
CA ASP A 177 1.39 -27.73 -1.16
C ASP A 177 0.68 -26.73 -2.10
N GLU A 178 0.44 -25.49 -1.64
CA GLU A 178 -0.14 -24.44 -2.49
C GLU A 178 0.81 -23.98 -3.60
N ILE A 179 2.09 -23.80 -3.29
CA ILE A 179 3.14 -23.37 -4.23
C ILE A 179 3.31 -24.41 -5.34
N GLU A 180 3.45 -25.69 -4.99
CA GLU A 180 3.61 -26.77 -5.95
C GLU A 180 2.39 -26.89 -6.86
N PHE A 181 1.19 -26.84 -6.30
CA PHE A 181 -0.05 -26.81 -7.07
C PHE A 181 -0.13 -25.62 -8.03
N ALA A 182 0.20 -24.43 -7.54
CA ALA A 182 0.13 -23.21 -8.33
C ALA A 182 1.19 -23.20 -9.44
N GLY A 183 2.39 -23.71 -9.17
CA GLY A 183 3.45 -23.90 -10.16
C GLY A 183 3.02 -24.82 -11.29
N GLU A 184 2.43 -25.98 -10.95
CA GLU A 184 1.91 -26.92 -11.96
C GLU A 184 0.76 -26.32 -12.79
N ALA A 185 -0.18 -25.64 -12.14
CA ALA A 185 -1.27 -24.94 -12.84
C ALA A 185 -0.75 -23.82 -13.76
N MET A 186 0.33 -23.14 -13.36
CA MET A 186 0.94 -22.06 -14.13
C MET A 186 1.54 -22.58 -15.45
N LYS A 187 2.21 -23.74 -15.45
CA LYS A 187 2.79 -24.37 -16.65
C LYS A 187 1.77 -24.57 -17.78
N HIS A 188 0.52 -24.86 -17.43
CA HIS A 188 -0.56 -25.11 -18.38
C HIS A 188 -1.41 -23.86 -18.70
N SER A 189 -1.09 -22.70 -18.12
CA SER A 189 -1.88 -21.49 -18.27
C SER A 189 -1.43 -20.56 -19.41
N GLY A 190 -0.26 -20.81 -20.01
CA GLY A 190 0.37 -19.90 -20.98
C GLY A 190 0.96 -18.63 -20.36
N LYS A 191 0.84 -18.44 -19.05
CA LYS A 191 1.35 -17.28 -18.31
C LYS A 191 2.77 -17.52 -17.80
N TYR A 192 3.47 -16.44 -17.46
CA TYR A 192 4.79 -16.49 -16.82
C TYR A 192 4.92 -15.50 -15.65
N ILE A 193 5.90 -15.72 -14.78
CA ILE A 193 6.16 -14.86 -13.62
C ILE A 193 7.11 -13.71 -14.02
N GLU A 194 6.67 -12.46 -13.86
CA GLU A 194 7.51 -11.27 -14.10
C GLU A 194 8.24 -10.83 -12.83
N SER A 195 7.60 -10.95 -11.67
CA SER A 195 8.16 -10.54 -10.39
C SER A 195 7.71 -11.46 -9.26
N VAL A 196 8.58 -11.73 -8.31
CA VAL A 196 8.28 -12.48 -7.08
C VAL A 196 8.44 -11.56 -5.87
N TYR A 197 7.47 -11.59 -4.96
CA TYR A 197 7.49 -10.81 -3.73
C TYR A 197 7.05 -11.68 -2.54
N ILE A 198 7.99 -11.95 -1.62
CA ILE A 198 7.70 -12.64 -0.36
C ILE A 198 7.59 -11.58 0.74
N GLY A 199 6.41 -11.46 1.34
CA GLY A 199 6.12 -10.43 2.34
C GLY A 199 5.04 -10.84 3.34
N GLY A 200 4.36 -9.86 3.94
CA GLY A 200 3.18 -10.07 4.77
C GLY A 200 3.42 -9.64 6.22
N GLY A 201 3.68 -10.60 7.09
CA GLY A 201 4.20 -10.34 8.42
C GLY A 201 5.67 -9.97 8.33
N THR A 202 6.56 -10.94 8.53
CA THR A 202 8.01 -10.76 8.36
C THR A 202 8.60 -12.09 7.93
N PRO A 203 8.91 -12.28 6.63
CA PRO A 203 9.51 -13.50 6.10
C PRO A 203 10.77 -13.95 6.84
N THR A 204 11.63 -13.02 7.27
CA THR A 204 12.83 -13.35 8.06
C THR A 204 12.54 -13.80 9.50
N THR A 205 11.27 -13.92 9.92
CA THR A 205 10.90 -14.68 11.13
C THR A 205 11.17 -16.18 10.96
N LEU A 206 11.11 -16.67 9.71
CA LEU A 206 11.56 -18.02 9.38
C LEU A 206 13.04 -18.17 9.75
N ASN A 207 13.40 -19.34 10.30
CA ASN A 207 14.81 -19.68 10.46
C ASN A 207 15.46 -19.97 9.11
N GLU A 208 16.77 -20.11 9.09
CA GLU A 208 17.58 -20.24 7.88
C GLU A 208 17.15 -21.45 7.03
N LYS A 209 16.86 -22.59 7.67
CA LYS A 209 16.45 -23.82 6.99
C LYS A 209 15.05 -23.71 6.40
N GLN A 210 14.13 -23.07 7.13
CA GLN A 210 12.76 -22.82 6.67
C GLN A 210 12.74 -21.84 5.49
N LEU A 211 13.59 -20.80 5.55
CA LEU A 211 13.73 -19.83 4.47
C LEU A 211 14.33 -20.49 3.22
N ASP A 212 15.42 -21.24 3.37
CA ASP A 212 16.04 -22.02 2.29
C ASP A 212 15.05 -23.01 1.66
N LEU A 213 14.28 -23.73 2.47
CA LEU A 213 13.23 -24.63 1.99
C LEU A 213 12.19 -23.89 1.16
N LEU A 214 11.66 -22.77 1.65
CA LEU A 214 10.66 -21.97 0.94
C LEU A 214 11.19 -21.48 -0.42
N LEU A 215 12.40 -20.91 -0.44
CA LEU A 215 13.01 -20.38 -1.65
C LEU A 215 13.30 -21.49 -2.67
N ASN A 216 13.87 -22.62 -2.23
CA ASN A 216 14.06 -23.80 -3.08
C ASN A 216 12.74 -24.31 -3.67
N THR A 217 11.64 -24.32 -2.89
CA THR A 217 10.33 -24.76 -3.39
C THR A 217 9.82 -23.82 -4.48
N VAL A 218 9.96 -22.51 -4.31
CA VAL A 218 9.54 -21.53 -5.33
C VAL A 218 10.32 -21.72 -6.64
N GLU A 219 11.65 -21.87 -6.55
CA GLU A 219 12.52 -22.10 -7.72
C GLU A 219 12.22 -23.40 -8.46
N LYS A 220 11.80 -24.45 -7.74
CA LYS A 220 11.41 -25.73 -8.35
C LYS A 220 10.02 -25.69 -8.96
N ALA A 221 9.08 -24.98 -8.33
CA ALA A 221 7.69 -24.96 -8.74
C ALA A 221 7.43 -24.07 -9.96
N PHE A 222 8.15 -22.95 -10.09
CA PHE A 222 7.93 -21.94 -11.13
C PHE A 222 9.12 -21.81 -12.08
N ASP A 223 8.84 -21.57 -13.37
CA ASP A 223 9.86 -21.11 -14.32
C ASP A 223 10.19 -19.64 -14.03
N LEU A 224 11.39 -19.41 -13.48
CA LEU A 224 11.88 -18.07 -13.13
C LEU A 224 12.70 -17.41 -14.24
N SER A 225 12.82 -18.02 -15.43
CA SER A 225 13.65 -17.49 -16.53
C SER A 225 13.25 -16.10 -17.03
N LYS A 226 12.00 -15.70 -16.79
CA LYS A 226 11.44 -14.38 -17.14
C LYS A 226 11.25 -13.44 -15.95
N VAL A 227 11.66 -13.86 -14.75
CA VAL A 227 11.56 -13.03 -13.55
C VAL A 227 12.58 -11.90 -13.64
N LYS A 228 12.06 -10.67 -13.61
CA LYS A 228 12.86 -9.44 -13.60
C LYS A 228 13.25 -9.01 -12.19
N GLU A 229 12.47 -9.41 -11.19
CA GLU A 229 12.67 -9.02 -9.79
C GLU A 229 12.21 -10.12 -8.84
N PHE A 230 13.05 -10.46 -7.87
CA PHE A 230 12.70 -11.29 -6.72
C PHE A 230 12.97 -10.49 -5.44
N THR A 231 11.94 -10.27 -4.63
CA THR A 231 12.00 -9.56 -3.35
C THR A 231 11.69 -10.48 -2.18
N VAL A 232 12.48 -10.38 -1.12
CA VAL A 232 12.15 -10.96 0.19
C VAL A 232 12.13 -9.86 1.24
N GLU A 233 10.99 -9.62 1.88
CA GLU A 233 10.92 -8.65 2.97
C GLU A 233 11.72 -9.12 4.18
N ALA A 234 12.57 -8.24 4.69
CA ALA A 234 13.26 -8.38 5.96
C ALA A 234 12.84 -7.23 6.89
N GLY A 235 11.53 -6.91 6.89
CA GLY A 235 10.99 -5.68 7.47
C GLY A 235 11.20 -5.48 8.97
N ARG A 236 11.73 -6.47 9.70
CA ARG A 236 12.10 -6.36 11.12
C ARG A 236 13.63 -6.42 11.26
N PRO A 237 14.30 -5.32 11.65
CA PRO A 237 15.72 -5.32 12.01
C PRO A 237 16.09 -6.45 13.00
N ASP A 238 15.21 -6.71 13.96
CA ASP A 238 15.33 -7.75 15.00
C ASP A 238 15.25 -9.19 14.49
N THR A 239 14.96 -9.42 13.21
CA THR A 239 14.95 -10.77 12.61
C THR A 239 16.03 -10.98 11.57
N ILE A 240 16.82 -9.94 11.27
CA ILE A 240 17.90 -9.97 10.28
C ILE A 240 19.16 -10.57 10.90
N THR A 241 19.68 -11.62 10.27
CA THR A 241 20.98 -12.23 10.60
C THR A 241 21.80 -12.40 9.32
N ALA A 242 23.12 -12.48 9.46
CA ALA A 242 24.01 -12.70 8.32
C ALA A 242 23.71 -14.03 7.63
N GLU A 243 23.33 -15.06 8.38
CA GLU A 243 23.00 -16.39 7.88
C GLU A 243 21.75 -16.36 7.00
N LYS A 244 20.68 -15.67 7.44
CA LYS A 244 19.46 -15.51 6.62
C LYS A 244 19.71 -14.70 5.36
N LEU A 245 20.50 -13.63 5.47
CA LEU A 245 20.87 -12.82 4.30
C LEU A 245 21.73 -13.63 3.31
N LYS A 246 22.62 -14.50 3.80
CA LYS A 246 23.39 -15.43 2.95
C LYS A 246 22.50 -16.45 2.25
N VAL A 247 21.46 -16.96 2.92
CA VAL A 247 20.45 -17.83 2.27
C VAL A 247 19.77 -17.06 1.14
N ILE A 248 19.23 -15.87 1.41
CA ILE A 248 18.57 -15.03 0.39
C ILE A 248 19.51 -14.75 -0.80
N SER A 249 20.73 -14.30 -0.52
CA SER A 249 21.76 -14.04 -1.54
C SER A 249 22.15 -15.30 -2.33
N GLY A 250 22.24 -16.46 -1.66
CA GLY A 250 22.57 -17.75 -2.27
C GLY A 250 21.56 -18.23 -3.32
N HIS A 251 20.30 -17.81 -3.18
CA HIS A 251 19.23 -17.99 -4.17
C HIS A 251 19.24 -16.92 -5.29
N GLY A 252 20.28 -16.08 -5.35
CA GLY A 252 20.39 -15.02 -6.35
C GLY A 252 19.43 -13.84 -6.13
N ILE A 253 18.76 -13.78 -4.98
CA ILE A 253 17.80 -12.72 -4.65
C ILE A 253 18.58 -11.47 -4.22
N LYS A 254 18.36 -10.37 -4.93
CA LYS A 254 19.10 -9.11 -4.72
C LYS A 254 18.27 -7.99 -4.10
N ARG A 255 16.96 -8.17 -3.89
CA ARG A 255 16.10 -7.12 -3.31
C ARG A 255 15.53 -7.55 -1.96
N ILE A 256 15.69 -6.69 -0.97
CA ILE A 256 15.12 -6.86 0.37
C ILE A 256 14.48 -5.57 0.86
N SER A 257 13.70 -5.65 1.92
CA SER A 257 13.26 -4.49 2.69
C SER A 257 13.82 -4.53 4.10
N ILE A 258 14.25 -3.39 4.62
CA ILE A 258 14.58 -3.20 6.04
C ILE A 258 13.74 -2.02 6.48
N ASN A 259 12.84 -2.18 7.44
CA ASN A 259 11.80 -1.18 7.70
C ASN A 259 11.93 -0.52 9.09
N PRO A 260 12.74 0.55 9.21
CA PRO A 260 12.93 1.35 10.42
C PRO A 260 11.65 1.94 10.97
N GLN A 261 10.78 2.46 10.10
CA GLN A 261 9.60 3.28 10.41
C GLN A 261 9.96 4.65 10.98
N THR A 262 10.90 4.70 11.92
CA THR A 262 11.41 5.87 12.63
C THR A 262 12.82 5.59 13.14
N MET A 263 13.63 6.63 13.31
CA MET A 263 14.94 6.57 13.97
C MET A 263 14.87 7.16 15.40
N LYS A 264 13.75 6.98 16.10
CA LYS A 264 13.53 7.43 17.48
C LYS A 264 13.14 6.27 18.39
N ASP A 265 14.01 5.93 19.35
CA ASP A 265 13.82 4.80 20.26
C ASP A 265 12.53 4.90 21.09
N GLU A 266 12.15 6.10 21.54
CA GLU A 266 10.90 6.29 22.28
C GLU A 266 9.69 5.93 21.41
N THR A 267 9.69 6.33 20.15
CA THR A 267 8.61 6.01 19.21
C THR A 267 8.57 4.50 18.92
N LEU A 268 9.72 3.86 18.72
CA LEU A 268 9.81 2.40 18.48
C LEU A 268 9.14 1.62 19.62
N LYS A 269 9.38 2.01 20.87
CA LYS A 269 8.73 1.43 22.05
C LYS A 269 7.22 1.63 22.03
N ILE A 270 6.75 2.85 21.74
CA ILE A 270 5.31 3.17 21.68
C ILE A 270 4.58 2.34 20.62
N ILE A 271 5.20 2.16 19.45
CA ILE A 271 4.58 1.45 18.33
C ILE A 271 4.74 -0.08 18.42
N GLY A 272 5.31 -0.60 19.51
CA GLY A 272 5.41 -2.03 19.80
C GLY A 272 6.54 -2.75 19.06
N ARG A 273 7.63 -2.05 18.76
CA ARG A 273 8.85 -2.63 18.19
C ARG A 273 9.90 -2.78 19.28
N SER A 274 10.52 -3.95 19.33
CA SER A 274 11.46 -4.31 20.42
C SER A 274 12.92 -4.03 20.08
N HIS A 275 13.21 -3.62 18.84
CA HIS A 275 14.55 -3.22 18.43
C HIS A 275 14.79 -1.74 18.72
N SER A 276 16.07 -1.38 18.74
CA SER A 276 16.57 -0.02 18.87
C SER A 276 16.97 0.59 17.53
N VAL A 277 17.28 1.88 17.54
CA VAL A 277 17.89 2.58 16.40
C VAL A 277 19.25 1.97 16.02
N ASP A 278 20.03 1.49 16.99
CA ASP A 278 21.31 0.83 16.71
C ASP A 278 21.13 -0.53 16.00
N ASP A 279 20.08 -1.28 16.34
CA ASP A 279 19.75 -2.53 15.63
C ASP A 279 19.39 -2.26 14.17
N ILE A 280 18.75 -1.13 13.88
CA ILE A 280 18.48 -0.69 12.50
C ILE A 280 19.81 -0.46 11.77
N ARG A 281 20.72 0.35 12.35
CA ARG A 281 22.04 0.61 11.74
C ARG A 281 22.82 -0.69 11.52
N ASN A 282 22.78 -1.61 12.48
CA ASN A 282 23.42 -2.91 12.39
C ASN A 282 22.78 -3.80 11.30
N ALA A 283 21.47 -3.76 11.11
CA ALA A 283 20.80 -4.51 10.04
C ALA A 283 21.23 -4.02 8.65
N PHE A 284 21.31 -2.70 8.45
CA PHE A 284 21.84 -2.11 7.22
C PHE A 284 23.30 -2.50 6.98
N LYS A 285 24.13 -2.41 8.02
CA LYS A 285 25.53 -2.84 7.96
C LYS A 285 25.65 -4.32 7.60
N THR A 286 24.88 -5.18 8.25
CA THR A 286 24.89 -6.64 8.00
C THR A 286 24.48 -6.96 6.56
N ALA A 287 23.45 -6.28 6.03
CA ALA A 287 23.07 -6.42 4.63
C ALA A 287 24.20 -6.00 3.69
N SER A 288 24.79 -4.82 3.92
CA SER A 288 25.91 -4.31 3.12
C SER A 288 27.15 -5.21 3.17
N ASP A 289 27.45 -5.80 4.32
CA ASP A 289 28.59 -6.72 4.50
C ASP A 289 28.34 -8.08 3.84
N THR A 290 27.07 -8.45 3.60
CA THR A 290 26.69 -9.75 3.03
C THR A 290 26.64 -9.72 1.51
N ASP A 291 25.98 -8.71 0.92
CA ASP A 291 25.83 -8.60 -0.53
C ASP A 291 25.45 -7.15 -0.94
N SER A 292 25.50 -6.86 -2.23
CA SER A 292 25.00 -5.61 -2.82
C SER A 292 23.49 -5.65 -3.03
N PHE A 293 22.73 -5.66 -1.92
CA PHE A 293 21.27 -5.67 -1.96
C PHE A 293 20.69 -4.33 -2.41
N ILE A 294 19.62 -4.39 -3.20
CA ILE A 294 18.69 -3.29 -3.42
C ILE A 294 17.75 -3.22 -2.21
N ILE A 295 18.09 -2.39 -1.24
CA ILE A 295 17.33 -2.24 0.00
C ILE A 295 16.24 -1.18 -0.18
N ASN A 296 15.00 -1.55 0.16
CA ASN A 296 13.93 -0.58 0.43
C ASN A 296 13.81 -0.32 1.94
N ALA A 297 13.72 0.96 2.30
CA ALA A 297 13.48 1.41 3.66
C ALA A 297 12.10 2.04 3.84
N ASP A 298 11.22 1.42 4.64
CA ASP A 298 9.92 2.02 4.96
C ASP A 298 10.04 2.94 6.19
N ILE A 299 9.56 4.18 6.04
CA ILE A 299 9.39 5.16 7.12
C ILE A 299 7.93 5.61 7.21
N ILE A 300 7.46 6.01 8.40
CA ILE A 300 6.06 6.42 8.61
C ILE A 300 5.99 7.84 9.16
N ALA A 301 5.34 8.73 8.40
CA ALA A 301 4.95 10.05 8.88
C ALA A 301 3.70 9.96 9.77
N GLY A 302 3.71 10.71 10.88
CA GLY A 302 2.58 10.85 11.79
C GLY A 302 2.53 9.85 12.94
N LEU A 303 3.63 9.15 13.23
CA LEU A 303 3.69 8.21 14.35
C LEU A 303 3.42 8.91 15.70
N PRO A 304 2.83 8.20 16.69
CA PRO A 304 2.57 8.74 18.01
C PRO A 304 3.83 9.26 18.71
N GLY A 305 3.76 10.50 19.20
CA GLY A 305 4.87 11.14 19.94
C GLY A 305 5.93 11.81 19.06
N GLU A 306 5.71 11.89 17.74
CA GLU A 306 6.64 12.53 16.82
C GLU A 306 6.21 13.92 16.37
N THR A 307 7.19 14.82 16.36
CA THR A 307 7.11 16.15 15.76
C THR A 307 7.69 16.13 14.34
N PRO A 308 7.45 17.16 13.51
CA PRO A 308 8.12 17.27 12.21
C PRO A 308 9.65 17.25 12.31
N LYS A 309 10.23 17.67 13.44
CA LYS A 309 11.68 17.63 13.66
C LYS A 309 12.19 16.20 13.89
N ASP A 310 11.44 15.38 14.63
CA ASP A 310 11.77 13.96 14.82
C ASP A 310 11.74 13.20 13.48
N PHE A 311 10.74 13.50 12.65
CA PHE A 311 10.64 12.93 11.31
C PHE A 311 11.76 13.41 10.38
N GLU A 312 12.14 14.70 10.45
CA GLU A 312 13.30 15.22 9.72
C GLU A 312 14.60 14.50 10.13
N ASN A 313 14.80 14.24 11.42
CA ASN A 313 15.95 13.46 11.91
C ASN A 313 15.92 12.03 11.33
N THR A 314 14.76 11.38 11.36
CA THR A 314 14.55 10.06 10.72
C THR A 314 14.93 10.08 9.24
N LEU A 315 14.44 11.06 8.48
CA LEU A 315 14.77 11.22 7.06
C LEU A 315 16.29 11.34 6.85
N ASN A 316 16.94 12.23 7.59
CA ASN A 316 18.38 12.47 7.46
C ASN A 316 19.20 11.22 7.76
N GLU A 317 18.87 10.50 8.83
CA GLU A 317 19.56 9.28 9.20
C GLU A 317 19.36 8.17 8.16
N ILE A 318 18.13 7.95 7.68
CA ILE A 318 17.85 6.93 6.66
C ILE A 318 18.53 7.28 5.34
N ILE A 319 18.51 8.54 4.91
CA ILE A 319 19.22 8.99 3.71
C ILE A 319 20.74 8.78 3.88
N SER A 320 21.29 8.95 5.09
CA SER A 320 22.72 8.72 5.36
C SER A 320 23.12 7.24 5.26
N LEU A 321 22.19 6.31 5.52
CA LEU A 321 22.38 4.88 5.26
C LEU A 321 22.35 4.54 3.76
N ASN A 322 21.99 5.52 2.91
CA ASN A 322 21.97 5.46 1.46
C ASN A 322 21.29 4.21 0.85
N PRO A 323 20.08 3.82 1.31
CA PRO A 323 19.34 2.74 0.64
C PRO A 323 18.98 3.14 -0.80
N PRO A 324 19.01 2.21 -1.77
CA PRO A 324 18.53 2.50 -3.12
C PRO A 324 17.06 2.93 -3.16
N ASN A 325 16.20 2.44 -2.25
CA ASN A 325 14.80 2.84 -2.18
C ASN A 325 14.38 3.27 -0.77
N ILE A 326 13.49 4.26 -0.70
CA ILE A 326 12.83 4.69 0.53
C ILE A 326 11.34 4.83 0.24
N THR A 327 10.50 4.20 1.04
CA THR A 327 9.05 4.41 0.97
C THR A 327 8.59 5.24 2.15
N VAL A 328 7.99 6.39 1.84
CA VAL A 328 7.41 7.29 2.83
C VAL A 328 5.93 6.97 2.95
N HIS A 329 5.56 6.37 4.07
CA HIS A 329 4.18 6.08 4.40
C HIS A 329 3.55 7.21 5.19
N THR A 330 2.25 7.41 4.99
CA THR A 330 1.42 8.19 5.91
C THR A 330 0.72 7.23 6.85
N LEU A 331 0.74 7.51 8.16
CA LEU A 331 0.03 6.69 9.13
C LEU A 331 -1.46 6.59 8.76
N ALA A 332 -1.90 5.37 8.50
CA ALA A 332 -3.29 5.01 8.29
C ALA A 332 -3.85 4.36 9.55
N VAL A 333 -4.83 5.02 10.17
CA VAL A 333 -5.47 4.53 11.38
C VAL A 333 -6.56 3.56 10.97
N LYS A 334 -6.29 2.25 11.05
CA LYS A 334 -7.23 1.20 10.60
C LYS A 334 -8.08 0.67 11.75
N LYS A 335 -9.33 0.25 11.44
CA LYS A 335 -10.26 -0.41 12.39
C LYS A 335 -9.65 -1.56 13.19
N ALA A 336 -8.73 -2.31 12.60
CA ALA A 336 -8.07 -3.45 13.24
C ALA A 336 -6.75 -3.10 13.97
N SER A 337 -6.38 -1.82 14.02
CA SER A 337 -5.17 -1.35 14.71
C SER A 337 -5.50 -0.95 16.14
N ARG A 338 -4.61 -1.26 17.09
CA ARG A 338 -4.76 -0.87 18.51
C ARG A 338 -4.80 0.65 18.71
N LEU A 339 -4.35 1.41 17.72
CA LEU A 339 -4.40 2.87 17.75
C LEU A 339 -5.84 3.41 17.79
N ILE A 340 -6.81 2.75 17.14
CA ILE A 340 -8.22 3.20 17.20
C ILE A 340 -8.84 2.98 18.58
N GLU A 341 -8.47 1.90 19.26
CA GLU A 341 -8.93 1.63 20.63
C GLU A 341 -8.46 2.73 21.59
N ASN A 342 -7.29 3.31 21.33
CA ASN A 342 -6.68 4.34 22.17
C ASN A 342 -7.08 5.77 21.76
N ASP A 343 -7.26 6.05 20.47
CA ASP A 343 -7.63 7.36 19.93
C ASP A 343 -8.26 7.25 18.52
N ALA A 344 -9.59 7.27 18.47
CA ALA A 344 -10.35 7.18 17.22
C ALA A 344 -10.13 8.36 16.25
N ASP A 345 -9.79 9.55 16.78
CA ASP A 345 -9.64 10.79 16.01
C ASP A 345 -8.18 11.16 15.74
N TYR A 346 -7.23 10.27 16.08
CA TYR A 346 -5.79 10.51 15.96
C TYR A 346 -5.39 11.08 14.59
N HIS A 347 -5.91 10.48 13.51
CA HIS A 347 -5.60 10.87 12.13
C HIS A 347 -6.09 12.28 11.76
N TYR A 348 -7.18 12.77 12.36
CA TYR A 348 -7.62 14.15 12.18
C TYR A 348 -6.71 15.14 12.90
N ARG A 349 -6.28 14.81 14.13
CA ARG A 349 -5.40 15.68 14.92
C ARG A 349 -4.01 15.85 14.29
N GLN A 350 -3.54 14.83 13.58
CA GLN A 350 -2.20 14.83 12.98
C GLN A 350 -2.14 15.35 11.54
N ALA A 351 -3.26 15.76 10.93
CA ALA A 351 -3.30 16.13 9.52
C ALA A 351 -2.27 17.22 9.15
N GLU A 352 -2.23 18.33 9.92
CA GLU A 352 -1.27 19.42 9.68
C GLU A 352 0.18 19.04 9.99
N THR A 353 0.40 18.22 11.02
CA THR A 353 1.73 17.69 11.36
C THR A 353 2.27 16.82 10.23
N VAL A 354 1.45 15.89 9.73
CA VAL A 354 1.80 14.99 8.63
C VAL A 354 2.02 15.76 7.34
N LYS A 355 1.19 16.79 7.05
CA LYS A 355 1.41 17.66 5.89
C LYS A 355 2.81 18.28 5.91
N LYS A 356 3.26 18.79 7.06
CA LYS A 356 4.63 19.33 7.22
C LYS A 356 5.69 18.24 7.03
N MET A 357 5.49 17.05 7.60
CA MET A 357 6.39 15.91 7.44
C MET A 357 6.54 15.50 5.96
N LEU A 358 5.45 15.41 5.21
CA LEU A 358 5.49 15.04 3.78
C LEU A 358 6.16 16.09 2.91
N LEU A 359 5.97 17.38 3.21
CA LEU A 359 6.71 18.47 2.54
C LEU A 359 8.21 18.37 2.80
N LEU A 360 8.63 18.08 4.04
CA LEU A 360 10.02 17.82 4.39
C LEU A 360 10.57 16.61 3.63
N SER A 361 9.84 15.49 3.58
CA SER A 361 10.29 14.30 2.86
C SER A 361 10.45 14.56 1.37
N LYS A 362 9.52 15.26 0.73
CA LYS A 362 9.60 15.53 -0.71
C LYS A 362 10.86 16.32 -1.06
N LYS A 363 11.16 17.35 -0.28
CA LYS A 363 12.39 18.15 -0.45
C LYS A 363 13.63 17.31 -0.18
N ALA A 364 13.68 16.61 0.95
CA ALA A 364 14.85 15.80 1.34
C ALA A 364 15.17 14.69 0.34
N MET A 365 14.14 13.96 -0.14
CA MET A 365 14.29 12.90 -1.14
C MET A 365 14.87 13.45 -2.44
N ARG A 366 14.29 14.53 -2.97
CA ARG A 366 14.77 15.16 -4.21
C ARG A 366 16.19 15.68 -4.07
N ASP A 367 16.48 16.41 -2.99
CA ASP A 367 17.80 16.99 -2.75
C ASP A 367 18.87 15.88 -2.56
N ALA A 368 18.48 14.70 -2.08
CA ALA A 368 19.33 13.51 -1.97
C ALA A 368 19.39 12.64 -3.25
N GLY A 369 18.76 13.06 -4.35
CA GLY A 369 18.80 12.37 -5.65
C GLY A 369 17.78 11.23 -5.83
N TYR A 370 16.82 11.10 -4.92
CA TYR A 370 15.72 10.15 -5.09
C TYR A 370 14.60 10.73 -5.95
N ARG A 371 13.97 9.88 -6.76
CA ARG A 371 12.76 10.21 -7.52
C ARG A 371 11.58 9.33 -7.12
N PRO A 372 10.34 9.86 -7.11
CA PRO A 372 9.16 9.07 -6.83
C PRO A 372 8.87 8.11 -8.00
N TYR A 373 8.49 6.86 -7.71
CA TYR A 373 8.21 5.86 -8.75
C TYR A 373 6.89 5.11 -8.61
N TYR A 374 6.28 5.13 -7.44
CA TYR A 374 4.92 4.64 -7.25
C TYR A 374 4.25 5.38 -6.12
N LEU A 375 2.92 5.43 -6.18
CA LEU A 375 2.11 6.12 -5.19
C LEU A 375 0.79 5.38 -5.01
N TYR A 376 0.37 5.29 -3.76
CA TYR A 376 -0.98 4.84 -3.44
C TYR A 376 -1.52 5.57 -2.22
N ARG A 377 -2.85 5.63 -2.16
CA ARG A 377 -3.58 6.25 -1.06
C ARG A 377 -4.36 5.19 -0.31
N GLN A 378 -4.68 5.43 0.95
CA GLN A 378 -5.53 4.56 1.75
C GLN A 378 -6.61 5.39 2.44
N LYS A 379 -7.71 4.73 2.79
CA LYS A 379 -8.73 5.33 3.65
C LYS A 379 -8.17 5.50 5.05
N HIS A 380 -8.67 6.51 5.77
CA HIS A 380 -8.24 6.82 7.15
C HIS A 380 -6.75 7.13 7.32
N MET A 381 -6.10 7.65 6.27
CA MET A 381 -4.77 8.26 6.41
C MET A 381 -4.88 9.62 7.08
N ALA A 382 -3.91 9.95 7.93
CA ALA A 382 -3.79 11.30 8.48
C ALA A 382 -3.76 12.34 7.35
N GLY A 383 -4.69 13.29 7.39
CA GLY A 383 -4.86 14.32 6.36
C GLY A 383 -5.24 13.81 4.95
N ALA A 384 -5.67 12.56 4.80
CA ALA A 384 -6.02 11.94 3.51
C ALA A 384 -4.93 12.05 2.42
N MET A 385 -3.65 12.01 2.85
CA MET A 385 -2.46 12.24 2.02
C MET A 385 -2.12 11.05 1.10
N GLU A 386 -0.88 10.60 1.06
CA GLU A 386 -0.41 9.52 0.20
C GLU A 386 0.76 8.74 0.81
N ASN A 387 1.03 7.57 0.25
CA ASN A 387 2.29 6.86 0.42
C ASN A 387 3.04 6.96 -0.90
N VAL A 388 4.33 7.28 -0.85
CA VAL A 388 5.17 7.43 -2.04
C VAL A 388 6.44 6.62 -1.87
N GLY A 389 6.73 5.76 -2.84
CA GLY A 389 8.02 5.11 -2.94
C GLY A 389 8.96 5.92 -3.80
N TYR A 390 10.19 6.04 -3.33
CA TYR A 390 11.27 6.76 -3.98
C TYR A 390 12.42 5.81 -4.29
N CYS A 391 13.07 6.01 -5.44
CA CYS A 391 14.23 5.22 -5.85
C CYS A 391 15.39 6.09 -6.35
N LYS A 392 16.60 5.53 -6.24
CA LYS A 392 17.83 5.95 -6.93
C LYS A 392 18.19 4.94 -8.01
N ASP A 393 19.03 5.39 -8.94
CA ASP A 393 19.76 4.54 -9.89
C ASP A 393 18.86 3.54 -10.66
N ASP A 394 17.65 3.96 -11.01
CA ASP A 394 16.73 3.15 -11.81
C ASP A 394 16.41 1.78 -11.18
N THR A 395 16.28 1.75 -9.85
CA THR A 395 15.95 0.55 -9.06
C THR A 395 14.49 0.50 -8.57
N PRO A 396 13.44 0.77 -9.38
CA PRO A 396 12.07 0.69 -8.89
C PRO A 396 11.68 -0.75 -8.55
N CYS A 397 10.83 -0.93 -7.55
CA CYS A 397 10.21 -2.22 -7.29
C CYS A 397 9.09 -2.49 -8.32
N ILE A 398 9.31 -3.47 -9.20
CA ILE A 398 8.39 -3.87 -10.27
C ILE A 398 7.06 -4.34 -9.67
N TYR A 399 7.13 -5.21 -8.67
CA TYR A 399 5.92 -5.73 -8.03
C TYR A 399 5.05 -4.60 -7.45
N ASN A 400 5.66 -3.62 -6.76
CA ASN A 400 4.96 -2.48 -6.19
C ASN A 400 4.28 -1.59 -7.25
N ILE A 401 4.89 -1.41 -8.42
CA ILE A 401 4.23 -0.69 -9.52
C ILE A 401 3.00 -1.48 -9.99
N ARG A 402 3.16 -2.76 -10.35
CA ARG A 402 2.10 -3.58 -10.95
C ARG A 402 0.89 -3.77 -10.01
N ILE A 403 1.11 -4.02 -8.72
CA ILE A 403 0.03 -4.21 -7.74
C ILE A 403 -0.74 -2.91 -7.42
N MET A 404 -0.09 -1.76 -7.56
CA MET A 404 -0.69 -0.45 -7.29
C MET A 404 -1.41 0.10 -8.53
N ASP A 405 -0.84 -0.07 -9.72
CA ASP A 405 -1.48 0.29 -10.99
C ASP A 405 -2.62 -0.66 -11.35
N GLU A 406 -2.65 -1.87 -10.79
CA GLU A 406 -3.69 -2.87 -11.06
C GLU A 406 -3.86 -3.17 -12.56
N ASN A 407 -2.73 -3.25 -13.26
CA ASN A 407 -2.62 -3.50 -14.70
C ASN A 407 -1.98 -4.86 -15.05
N GLN A 408 -1.80 -5.73 -14.06
CA GLN A 408 -1.26 -7.08 -14.21
C GLN A 408 -2.03 -8.05 -13.31
N SER A 409 -2.13 -9.31 -13.73
CA SER A 409 -2.59 -10.37 -12.84
C SER A 409 -1.57 -10.62 -11.73
N ILE A 410 -2.03 -10.82 -10.50
CA ILE A 410 -1.21 -11.14 -9.35
C ILE A 410 -1.70 -12.46 -8.75
N LEU A 411 -0.85 -13.48 -8.79
CA LEU A 411 -1.06 -14.75 -8.11
C LEU A 411 -0.53 -14.63 -6.69
N SER A 412 -1.41 -14.76 -5.69
CA SER A 412 -1.06 -14.57 -4.29
C SER A 412 -1.28 -15.86 -3.49
N LEU A 413 -0.25 -16.33 -2.79
CA LEU A 413 -0.23 -17.58 -2.03
C LEU A 413 -0.06 -17.32 -0.53
N GLY A 414 -0.55 -18.24 0.29
CA GLY A 414 -0.52 -18.17 1.75
C GLY A 414 -1.78 -17.57 2.40
N ALA A 415 -1.91 -17.75 3.72
CA ALA A 415 -3.02 -17.20 4.50
C ALA A 415 -3.16 -15.67 4.36
N GLY A 416 -4.38 -15.21 4.13
CA GLY A 416 -4.72 -13.79 3.94
C GLY A 416 -4.33 -13.21 2.59
N ALA A 417 -3.63 -13.97 1.75
CA ALA A 417 -3.25 -13.56 0.41
C ALA A 417 -4.50 -13.49 -0.51
N ILE A 418 -4.52 -12.51 -1.42
CA ILE A 418 -5.63 -12.32 -2.36
C ILE A 418 -5.06 -12.27 -3.77
N SER A 419 -5.32 -13.32 -4.57
CA SER A 419 -4.97 -13.26 -5.99
C SER A 419 -5.90 -12.28 -6.69
N LYS A 420 -5.37 -11.58 -7.70
CA LYS A 420 -6.10 -10.64 -8.55
C LYS A 420 -5.92 -11.05 -10.00
N LYS A 421 -6.97 -11.51 -10.67
CA LYS A 421 -6.94 -11.76 -12.11
C LYS A 421 -7.38 -10.49 -12.83
N TYR A 422 -6.51 -9.96 -13.69
CA TYR A 422 -6.77 -8.76 -14.48
C TYR A 422 -7.23 -9.12 -15.89
N TYR A 423 -8.30 -8.46 -16.35
CA TYR A 423 -8.86 -8.57 -17.69
C TYR A 423 -8.67 -7.22 -18.40
N PRO A 424 -7.58 -7.06 -19.18
CA PRO A 424 -7.20 -5.76 -19.77
C PRO A 424 -8.30 -5.12 -20.63
N LYS A 425 -8.98 -5.92 -21.47
CA LYS A 425 -10.03 -5.46 -22.39
C LYS A 425 -11.25 -4.85 -21.68
N GLU A 426 -11.51 -5.27 -20.44
CA GLU A 426 -12.65 -4.81 -19.65
C GLU A 426 -12.23 -3.84 -18.53
N ASN A 427 -10.93 -3.59 -18.37
CA ASN A 427 -10.33 -2.94 -17.20
C ASN A 427 -10.89 -3.49 -15.87
N ARG A 428 -11.08 -4.81 -15.80
CA ARG A 428 -11.76 -5.49 -14.70
C ARG A 428 -10.80 -6.35 -13.90
N LEU A 429 -11.00 -6.39 -12.58
CA LEU A 429 -10.27 -7.24 -11.66
C LEU A 429 -11.20 -8.21 -10.95
N GLU A 430 -10.82 -9.49 -10.93
CA GLU A 430 -11.43 -10.49 -10.08
C GLU A 430 -10.52 -10.87 -8.93
N ARG A 431 -11.09 -10.94 -7.72
CA ARG A 431 -10.35 -11.29 -6.51
C ARG A 431 -10.63 -12.73 -6.12
N VAL A 432 -9.56 -13.47 -5.82
CA VAL A 432 -9.62 -14.85 -5.33
C VAL A 432 -8.91 -14.90 -3.97
N PRO A 433 -9.63 -14.68 -2.85
CA PRO A 433 -9.02 -14.60 -1.53
C PRO A 433 -8.76 -15.99 -0.94
N ASN A 434 -7.59 -16.15 -0.34
CA ASN A 434 -7.37 -17.14 0.70
C ASN A 434 -8.00 -16.66 2.01
N VAL A 435 -8.35 -17.61 2.87
CA VAL A 435 -8.80 -17.30 4.24
C VAL A 435 -7.67 -16.63 5.04
N SER A 436 -8.01 -15.68 5.91
CA SER A 436 -7.02 -14.85 6.61
C SER A 436 -6.37 -15.51 7.83
N ASN A 437 -7.11 -16.34 8.57
CA ASN A 437 -6.58 -17.09 9.70
C ASN A 437 -5.72 -18.25 9.19
N TYR A 438 -4.49 -18.39 9.71
CA TYR A 438 -3.52 -19.35 9.21
C TYR A 438 -3.89 -20.81 9.54
N GLN A 439 -4.57 -21.07 10.65
CA GLN A 439 -5.03 -22.42 11.03
C GLN A 439 -6.18 -22.87 10.10
N ILE A 440 -7.15 -21.98 9.88
CA ILE A 440 -8.25 -22.22 8.93
C ILE A 440 -7.69 -22.39 7.50
N TYR A 441 -6.61 -21.67 7.15
CA TYR A 441 -5.92 -21.84 5.87
C TYR A 441 -5.32 -23.24 5.71
N ILE A 442 -4.64 -23.75 6.75
CA ILE A 442 -4.10 -25.12 6.76
C ILE A 442 -5.23 -26.15 6.59
N GLU A 443 -6.30 -26.03 7.38
CA GLU A 443 -7.44 -26.96 7.32
C GLU A 443 -8.16 -26.96 5.95
N ARG A 444 -8.20 -25.80 5.28
CA ARG A 444 -8.96 -25.60 4.04
C ARG A 444 -8.06 -25.47 2.81
N ILE A 445 -6.84 -25.97 2.87
CA ILE A 445 -5.86 -25.79 1.80
C ILE A 445 -6.36 -26.31 0.44
N GLN A 446 -7.06 -27.44 0.42
CA GLN A 446 -7.65 -28.00 -0.81
C GLN A 446 -8.69 -27.05 -1.41
N GLU A 447 -9.54 -26.44 -0.59
CA GLU A 447 -10.51 -25.46 -1.05
C GLU A 447 -9.83 -24.20 -1.62
N MET A 448 -8.72 -23.76 -1.03
CA MET A 448 -7.97 -22.61 -1.54
C MET A 448 -7.41 -22.90 -2.93
N LYS A 449 -6.82 -24.09 -3.14
CA LYS A 449 -6.33 -24.57 -4.43
C LYS A 449 -7.46 -24.67 -5.46
N GLU A 450 -8.59 -25.26 -5.12
CA GLU A 450 -9.76 -25.37 -6.01
C GLU A 450 -10.31 -24.01 -6.44
N ARG A 451 -10.42 -23.05 -5.50
CA ARG A 451 -10.86 -21.67 -5.80
C ARG A 451 -9.93 -21.00 -6.80
N LYS A 452 -8.60 -21.14 -6.63
CA LYS A 452 -7.61 -20.60 -7.57
C LYS A 452 -7.67 -21.28 -8.93
N ASN A 453 -7.80 -22.60 -8.97
CA ASN A 453 -7.97 -23.34 -10.23
C ASN A 453 -9.15 -22.78 -11.03
N LYS A 454 -10.31 -22.66 -10.38
CA LYS A 454 -11.55 -22.23 -11.02
C LYS A 454 -11.54 -20.76 -11.45
N LYS A 455 -10.98 -19.87 -10.63
CA LYS A 455 -11.14 -18.42 -10.81
C LYS A 455 -9.89 -17.69 -11.32
N PHE A 456 -8.71 -18.29 -11.19
CA PHE A 456 -7.45 -17.65 -11.59
C PHE A 456 -6.82 -18.31 -12.83
N PHE A 457 -6.66 -19.64 -12.80
CA PHE A 457 -5.95 -20.38 -13.84
C PHE A 457 -6.84 -20.75 -15.03
N LYS A 458 -8.07 -21.22 -14.79
CA LYS A 458 -9.01 -21.50 -15.88
C LYS A 458 -9.52 -20.20 -16.51
N GLU A 459 -9.61 -20.20 -17.83
CA GLU A 459 -10.47 -19.28 -18.56
C GLU A 459 -11.92 -19.70 -18.31
N VAL A 460 -12.78 -18.74 -17.95
CA VAL A 460 -14.22 -18.94 -17.83
C VAL A 460 -14.84 -18.59 -19.17
#